data_AF-A0AAW9N7A5-F1
#
_entry.id   AF-A0AAW9N7A5-F1
#
_cell.length_a   1.000
_cell.length_b   1.000
_cell.length_c   1.000
_cell.angle_alpha   90.00
_cell.angle_beta   90.00
_cell.angle_gamma   90.00
#
_symmetry.space_group_name_H-M   'P 1'
#
loop_
_entity.id
_entity.type
_entity.pdbx_description
1 polymer ?
#
loop_
_entity_poly.entity_id
_entity_poly.type
_entity_poly.pdbx_seq_one_letter_code
_entity_poly.pdbx_strand_id
1 'polypeptide(L)'
;MTTQFVNKRAIDTEELFQIINNSDGIYESTLLKMLQCNRISLESRLKTLEKNKMITKQKLGKYFFYTNHFDSKNLSLLDSQANIIQKLVDYAMFTETIQIITKDNNYKEVYLSAYATGKINFKTNEQLKQIANVRYNQLISKEDMNWYLEFLKNILTKFPVKISNITNKLDSHYHTNSLDAVEILSIPNIEYIPILEAKLDDFSYKKIAGNTYYIRDDILLYIESENRICYFDKIQNRQYELKRISSIMDFFYVLAKNSKSKNTFYFSSDTIELNTAHHLYIKSQQNKKKFNTVQLKKNKQKAQS
;
A
#
# COMPACT_ATOMS: atom_id res chain seq x y z
N MET A 1 17.54 -12.91 -12.99
CA MET A 1 16.08 -12.67 -13.02
C MET A 1 15.38 -13.82 -12.32
N THR A 2 15.26 -13.74 -10.99
CA THR A 2 14.40 -14.62 -10.21
C THR A 2 13.02 -13.99 -10.21
N THR A 3 12.05 -14.61 -10.89
CA THR A 3 10.63 -14.27 -10.76
C THR A 3 10.25 -14.37 -9.29
N GLN A 4 10.25 -13.22 -8.61
CA GLN A 4 9.73 -13.07 -7.26
C GLN A 4 8.35 -13.73 -7.25
N PHE A 5 8.13 -14.63 -6.30
CA PHE A 5 6.80 -15.16 -6.04
C PHE A 5 5.87 -13.96 -5.86
N VAL A 6 5.10 -13.59 -6.88
CA VAL A 6 4.04 -12.60 -6.74
C VAL A 6 3.08 -13.25 -5.76
N ASN A 7 3.10 -12.77 -4.51
CA ASN A 7 2.25 -13.28 -3.43
C ASN A 7 0.82 -12.93 -3.78
N LYS A 8 0.20 -13.77 -4.61
CA LYS A 8 -1.15 -13.53 -5.10
C LYS A 8 -2.12 -13.76 -3.94
N ARG A 9 -2.86 -12.73 -3.54
CA ARG A 9 -3.88 -12.75 -2.50
C ARG A 9 -5.16 -13.40 -3.04
N ALA A 10 -5.85 -14.20 -2.22
CA ALA A 10 -7.19 -14.65 -2.56
C ALA A 10 -8.12 -13.44 -2.51
N ILE A 11 -9.12 -13.40 -3.37
CA ILE A 11 -10.05 -12.28 -3.37
C ILE A 11 -11.04 -12.48 -2.21
N ASP A 12 -11.46 -11.41 -1.56
CA ASP A 12 -12.69 -11.36 -0.79
C ASP A 12 -13.77 -10.73 -1.69
N THR A 13 -14.92 -11.40 -1.80
CA THR A 13 -15.97 -10.95 -2.73
C THR A 13 -16.64 -9.68 -2.22
N GLU A 14 -16.79 -9.54 -0.90
CA GLU A 14 -17.39 -8.34 -0.31
C GLU A 14 -16.46 -7.14 -0.50
N GLU A 15 -15.17 -7.31 -0.19
CA GLU A 15 -14.16 -6.28 -0.43
C GLU A 15 -14.10 -5.87 -1.92
N LEU A 16 -14.10 -6.84 -2.84
CA LEU A 16 -14.13 -6.57 -4.29
C LEU A 16 -15.35 -5.73 -4.68
N PHE A 17 -16.53 -6.11 -4.17
CA PHE A 17 -17.77 -5.39 -4.46
C PHE A 17 -17.74 -3.97 -3.92
N GLN A 18 -17.31 -3.78 -2.67
CA GLN A 18 -17.19 -2.46 -2.04
C GLN A 18 -16.20 -1.55 -2.77
N ILE A 19 -15.05 -2.08 -3.21
CA ILE A 19 -14.09 -1.34 -4.03
C ILE A 19 -14.75 -0.85 -5.32
N ILE A 20 -15.44 -1.72 -6.06
CA ILE A 20 -16.09 -1.33 -7.32
C ILE A 20 -17.18 -0.28 -7.04
N ASN A 21 -18.02 -0.50 -6.03
CA ASN A 21 -19.12 0.38 -5.70
C ASN A 21 -18.66 1.79 -5.30
N ASN A 22 -17.53 1.90 -4.59
CA ASN A 22 -17.03 3.19 -4.10
C ASN A 22 -16.08 3.90 -5.09
N SER A 23 -15.66 3.23 -6.17
CA SER A 23 -14.64 3.73 -7.11
C SER A 23 -15.13 4.76 -8.12
N ASP A 24 -16.45 4.84 -8.36
CA ASP A 24 -17.05 5.52 -9.52
C ASP A 24 -16.47 5.06 -10.87
N GLY A 25 -16.05 3.80 -10.94
CA GLY A 25 -15.43 3.21 -12.12
C GLY A 25 -13.97 2.84 -11.86
N ILE A 26 -13.64 1.59 -12.14
CA ILE A 26 -12.30 1.06 -11.91
C ILE A 26 -11.89 0.10 -13.03
N TYR A 27 -10.66 0.24 -13.52
CA TYR A 27 -10.13 -0.69 -14.51
C TYR A 27 -9.94 -2.08 -13.91
N GLU A 28 -10.15 -3.11 -14.73
CA GLU A 28 -9.83 -4.48 -14.35
C GLU A 28 -8.34 -4.64 -13.97
N SER A 29 -7.44 -3.94 -14.68
CA SER A 29 -6.01 -3.91 -14.37
C SER A 29 -5.70 -3.25 -13.03
N THR A 30 -6.45 -2.22 -12.66
CA THR A 30 -6.30 -1.54 -11.37
C THR A 30 -6.76 -2.46 -10.24
N LEU A 31 -7.88 -3.17 -10.39
CA LEU A 31 -8.31 -4.20 -9.44
C LEU A 31 -7.27 -5.32 -9.27
N LEU A 32 -6.62 -5.75 -10.35
CA LEU A 32 -5.54 -6.75 -10.28
C LEU A 32 -4.37 -6.28 -9.41
N LYS A 33 -3.96 -5.02 -9.59
CA LYS A 33 -2.89 -4.39 -8.81
C LYS A 33 -3.31 -4.18 -7.36
N MET A 34 -4.48 -3.57 -7.09
CA MET A 34 -4.93 -3.29 -5.72
C MET A 34 -5.08 -4.59 -4.92
N LEU A 35 -5.83 -5.55 -5.45
CA LEU A 35 -6.13 -6.80 -4.75
C LEU A 35 -4.97 -7.80 -4.78
N GLN A 36 -3.90 -7.53 -5.54
CA GLN A 36 -2.75 -8.43 -5.74
C GLN A 36 -3.19 -9.85 -6.11
N CYS A 37 -4.19 -9.99 -6.97
CA CYS A 37 -4.86 -11.27 -7.20
C CYS A 37 -4.48 -11.92 -8.54
N ASN A 38 -4.99 -13.13 -8.78
CA ASN A 38 -4.84 -13.78 -10.09
C ASN A 38 -5.92 -13.28 -11.06
N ARG A 39 -5.51 -12.91 -12.28
CA ARG A 39 -6.41 -12.51 -13.37
C ARG A 39 -7.59 -13.45 -13.59
N ILE A 40 -7.35 -14.75 -13.71
CA ILE A 40 -8.41 -15.75 -13.95
C ILE A 40 -9.40 -15.77 -12.78
N SER A 41 -8.88 -15.67 -11.55
CA SER A 41 -9.74 -15.64 -10.35
C SER A 41 -10.56 -14.35 -10.28
N LEU A 42 -9.98 -13.22 -10.67
CA LEU A 42 -10.67 -11.94 -10.71
C LEU A 42 -11.78 -11.96 -11.78
N GLU A 43 -11.45 -12.32 -13.02
CA GLU A 43 -12.40 -12.41 -14.13
C GLU A 43 -13.61 -13.31 -13.78
N SER A 44 -13.36 -14.45 -13.11
CA SER A 44 -14.42 -15.36 -12.66
C SER A 44 -15.37 -14.70 -11.64
N ARG A 45 -14.82 -13.95 -10.67
CA ARG A 45 -15.63 -13.23 -9.67
C ARG A 45 -16.39 -12.07 -10.26
N LEU A 46 -15.75 -11.30 -11.14
CA LEU A 46 -16.40 -10.19 -11.85
C LEU A 46 -17.57 -10.69 -12.69
N LYS A 47 -17.41 -11.80 -13.42
CA LYS A 47 -18.53 -12.45 -14.16
C LYS A 47 -19.67 -12.88 -13.24
N THR A 48 -19.35 -13.34 -12.03
CA THR A 48 -20.37 -13.74 -11.04
C THR A 48 -21.15 -12.52 -10.54
N LEU A 49 -20.45 -11.43 -10.19
CA LEU A 49 -21.07 -10.17 -9.76
C LEU A 49 -21.91 -9.55 -10.88
N GLU A 50 -21.42 -9.57 -12.12
CA GLU A 50 -22.14 -9.08 -13.32
C GLU A 50 -23.39 -9.92 -13.59
N LYS A 51 -23.30 -11.26 -13.57
CA LYS A 51 -24.46 -12.16 -13.73
C LYS A 51 -25.54 -11.89 -12.69
N ASN A 52 -25.12 -11.57 -11.47
CA ASN A 52 -26.01 -11.22 -10.36
C ASN A 52 -26.47 -9.75 -10.40
N LYS A 53 -26.12 -8.99 -11.45
CA LYS A 53 -26.46 -7.57 -11.65
C LYS A 53 -25.98 -6.64 -10.52
N MET A 54 -24.90 -7.02 -9.84
CA MET A 54 -24.30 -6.22 -8.77
C MET A 54 -23.34 -5.16 -9.30
N ILE A 55 -22.76 -5.40 -10.47
CA ILE A 55 -21.83 -4.48 -11.16
C ILE A 55 -22.11 -4.49 -12.65
N THR A 56 -21.72 -3.41 -13.34
CA THR A 56 -21.78 -3.35 -14.81
C THR A 56 -20.39 -3.30 -15.40
N LYS A 57 -20.12 -4.13 -16.40
CA LYS A 57 -18.90 -4.05 -17.22
C LYS A 57 -19.10 -3.07 -18.36
N GLN A 58 -18.13 -2.18 -18.55
CA GLN A 58 -18.10 -1.25 -19.67
C GLN A 58 -16.73 -1.23 -20.35
N LYS A 59 -16.67 -0.71 -21.57
CA LYS A 59 -15.47 -0.65 -22.40
C LYS A 59 -15.17 0.80 -22.76
N LEU A 60 -13.96 1.26 -22.45
CA LEU A 60 -13.44 2.57 -22.84
C LEU A 60 -12.17 2.37 -23.67
N GLY A 61 -12.27 2.59 -24.99
CA GLY A 61 -11.19 2.28 -25.92
C GLY A 61 -10.82 0.80 -25.89
N LYS A 62 -9.57 0.48 -25.54
CA LYS A 62 -9.06 -0.91 -25.42
C LYS A 62 -9.19 -1.52 -24.02
N TYR A 63 -9.70 -0.76 -23.04
CA TYR A 63 -9.73 -1.16 -21.63
C TYR A 63 -11.14 -1.50 -21.16
N PHE A 64 -11.24 -2.44 -20.22
CA PHE A 64 -12.47 -2.76 -19.52
C PHE A 64 -12.45 -2.16 -18.11
N PHE A 65 -13.59 -1.64 -17.71
CA PHE A 65 -13.82 -1.13 -16.36
C PHE A 65 -15.15 -1.63 -15.81
N TYR A 66 -15.27 -1.63 -14.49
CA TYR A 66 -16.47 -2.04 -13.77
C TYR A 66 -16.98 -0.88 -12.95
N THR A 67 -18.30 -0.70 -12.94
CA THR A 67 -18.91 0.43 -12.24
C THR A 67 -20.39 0.22 -11.92
N ASN A 68 -20.88 0.96 -10.93
CA ASN A 68 -22.29 1.29 -10.73
C ASN A 68 -22.62 2.76 -11.10
N HIS A 69 -21.64 3.67 -11.00
CA HIS A 69 -21.71 5.08 -11.38
C HIS A 69 -20.38 5.53 -12.00
N PHE A 70 -20.37 6.26 -13.12
CA PHE A 70 -19.14 6.50 -13.88
C PHE A 70 -18.57 7.92 -13.74
N ASP A 71 -17.32 8.01 -13.26
CA ASP A 71 -16.45 9.18 -13.33
C ASP A 71 -15.07 8.78 -13.89
N SER A 72 -14.74 9.28 -15.09
CA SER A 72 -13.48 8.98 -15.76
C SER A 72 -12.26 9.58 -15.06
N LYS A 73 -12.43 10.62 -14.23
CA LYS A 73 -11.32 11.27 -13.51
C LYS A 73 -10.65 10.34 -12.50
N ASN A 74 -11.44 9.47 -11.86
CA ASN A 74 -10.95 8.60 -10.80
C ASN A 74 -10.21 7.36 -11.33
N LEU A 75 -10.39 7.00 -12.61
CA LEU A 75 -9.76 5.83 -13.21
C LEU A 75 -8.22 5.88 -13.13
N SER A 76 -7.60 7.00 -13.57
CA SER A 76 -6.15 7.15 -13.54
C SER A 76 -5.60 7.35 -12.13
N LEU A 77 -6.36 8.02 -11.26
CA LEU A 77 -5.98 8.24 -9.86
C LEU A 77 -5.89 6.91 -9.12
N LEU A 78 -6.92 6.08 -9.23
CA LEU A 78 -6.94 4.76 -8.60
C LEU A 78 -5.86 3.83 -9.18
N ASP A 79 -5.54 3.93 -10.48
CA ASP A 79 -4.43 3.15 -11.05
C ASP A 79 -3.06 3.55 -10.48
N SER A 80 -2.85 4.84 -10.25
CA SER A 80 -1.66 5.36 -9.57
C SER A 80 -1.57 4.87 -8.12
N GLN A 81 -2.66 4.96 -7.35
CA GLN A 81 -2.72 4.46 -5.98
C GLN A 81 -2.49 2.95 -5.91
N ALA A 82 -2.97 2.20 -6.90
CA ALA A 82 -2.72 0.77 -7.01
C ALA A 82 -1.24 0.42 -7.27
N ASN A 83 -0.49 1.29 -7.96
CA ASN A 83 0.96 1.11 -8.13
C ASN A 83 1.70 1.24 -6.79
N ILE A 84 1.23 2.11 -5.89
CA ILE A 84 1.78 2.23 -4.53
C ILE A 84 1.56 0.93 -3.75
N ILE A 85 0.38 0.33 -3.84
CA ILE A 85 0.12 -0.98 -3.21
C ILE A 85 1.10 -2.04 -3.73
N GLN A 86 1.35 -2.10 -5.05
CA GLN A 86 2.35 -3.01 -5.61
C GLN A 86 3.75 -2.72 -5.04
N LYS A 87 4.10 -1.44 -4.89
CA LYS A 87 5.40 -1.04 -4.34
C LYS A 87 5.56 -1.42 -2.87
N LEU A 88 4.50 -1.37 -2.07
CA LEU A 88 4.53 -1.85 -0.68
C LEU A 88 4.83 -3.36 -0.63
N VAL A 89 4.24 -4.13 -1.55
CA VAL A 89 4.51 -5.58 -1.66
C VAL A 89 5.95 -5.87 -2.07
N ASP A 90 6.54 -5.07 -2.95
CA ASP A 90 7.96 -5.17 -3.28
C ASP A 90 8.86 -5.00 -2.03
N TYR A 91 8.39 -4.24 -1.05
CA TYR A 91 9.02 -4.07 0.26
C TYR A 91 8.55 -5.09 1.30
N ALA A 92 7.95 -6.21 0.90
CA ALA A 92 7.44 -7.25 1.80
C ALA A 92 6.41 -6.73 2.83
N MET A 93 5.66 -5.69 2.46
CA MET A 93 4.49 -5.20 3.19
C MET A 93 3.23 -5.64 2.46
N PHE A 94 2.38 -6.39 3.14
CA PHE A 94 1.19 -7.01 2.59
C PHE A 94 -0.08 -6.26 3.02
N THR A 95 -1.18 -6.49 2.34
CA THR A 95 -2.46 -5.82 2.61
C THR A 95 -3.46 -6.82 3.17
N GLU A 96 -4.04 -6.49 4.33
CA GLU A 96 -5.11 -7.26 4.95
C GLU A 96 -6.47 -6.86 4.37
N THR A 97 -6.79 -5.57 4.38
CA THR A 97 -8.03 -5.00 3.85
C THR A 97 -7.75 -3.77 3.00
N ILE A 98 -8.59 -3.50 2.00
CA ILE A 98 -8.53 -2.34 1.12
C ILE A 98 -9.93 -1.73 1.00
N GLN A 99 -10.00 -0.41 1.12
CA GLN A 99 -11.21 0.38 0.99
C GLN A 99 -10.95 1.60 0.12
N ILE A 100 -11.99 2.04 -0.59
CA ILE A 100 -12.00 3.33 -1.28
C ILE A 100 -12.92 4.27 -0.51
N ILE A 101 -12.39 5.44 -0.16
CA ILE A 101 -13.12 6.52 0.49
C ILE A 101 -13.24 7.70 -0.46
N THR A 102 -14.34 8.45 -0.33
CA THR A 102 -14.57 9.67 -1.12
C THR A 102 -14.27 10.88 -0.26
N LYS A 103 -13.43 11.77 -0.78
CA LYS A 103 -13.08 13.07 -0.19
C LYS A 103 -13.91 14.17 -0.84
N ASP A 104 -13.74 15.40 -0.36
CA ASP A 104 -14.22 16.63 -0.98
C ASP A 104 -14.00 16.62 -2.50
N ASN A 105 -14.93 17.24 -3.24
CA ASN A 105 -14.93 17.31 -4.70
C ASN A 105 -14.91 15.92 -5.41
N ASN A 106 -15.39 14.87 -4.73
CA ASN A 106 -15.52 13.50 -5.25
C ASN A 106 -14.20 12.79 -5.59
N TYR A 107 -13.06 13.27 -5.08
CA TYR A 107 -11.78 12.57 -5.22
C TYR A 107 -11.77 11.27 -4.41
N LYS A 108 -11.21 10.21 -4.99
CA LYS A 108 -11.08 8.91 -4.33
C LYS A 108 -9.70 8.74 -3.70
N GLU A 109 -9.69 8.31 -2.45
CA GLU A 109 -8.48 7.91 -1.71
C GLU A 109 -8.59 6.43 -1.34
N VAL A 110 -7.46 5.74 -1.32
CA VAL A 110 -7.39 4.34 -0.91
C VAL A 110 -6.93 4.28 0.54
N TYR A 111 -7.73 3.62 1.36
CA TYR A 111 -7.39 3.31 2.74
C TYR A 111 -7.17 1.80 2.87
N LEU A 112 -6.07 1.38 3.49
CA LEU A 112 -5.77 -0.03 3.64
C LEU A 112 -5.15 -0.35 5.00
N SER A 113 -5.35 -1.58 5.46
CA SER A 113 -4.59 -2.16 6.57
C SER A 113 -3.37 -2.89 5.99
N ALA A 114 -2.18 -2.36 6.26
CA ALA A 114 -0.92 -2.98 5.88
C ALA A 114 -0.35 -3.80 7.04
N TYR A 115 0.43 -4.82 6.70
CA TYR A 115 1.21 -5.55 7.68
C TYR A 115 2.53 -6.06 7.13
N ALA A 116 3.49 -6.27 8.03
CA ALA A 116 4.81 -6.77 7.69
C ALA A 116 5.42 -7.59 8.82
N THR A 117 6.48 -8.33 8.49
CA THR A 117 7.17 -9.25 9.41
C THR A 117 8.62 -8.81 9.62
N GLY A 118 8.87 -7.85 10.51
CA GLY A 118 10.24 -7.35 10.69
C GLY A 118 11.19 -8.40 11.24
N LYS A 119 10.76 -9.24 12.20
CA LYS A 119 11.57 -10.35 12.74
C LYS A 119 12.00 -11.35 11.67
N ILE A 120 11.10 -11.73 10.77
CA ILE A 120 11.42 -12.70 9.70
C ILE A 120 12.36 -12.04 8.70
N ASN A 121 12.02 -10.86 8.19
CA ASN A 121 12.84 -10.13 7.22
C ASN A 121 14.26 -9.85 7.76
N PHE A 122 14.39 -9.47 9.02
CA PHE A 122 15.68 -9.22 9.67
C PHE A 122 16.49 -10.51 9.87
N LYS A 123 15.85 -11.61 10.29
CA LYS A 123 16.54 -12.87 10.61
C LYS A 123 17.02 -13.62 9.36
N THR A 124 16.25 -13.60 8.27
CA THR A 124 16.50 -14.47 7.11
C THR A 124 17.20 -13.78 5.96
N ASN A 125 17.45 -12.47 6.03
CA ASN A 125 18.07 -11.70 4.95
C ASN A 125 19.23 -10.86 5.48
N GLU A 126 20.47 -11.30 5.21
CA GLU A 126 21.68 -10.63 5.67
C GLU A 126 21.85 -9.22 5.11
N GLN A 127 21.40 -8.96 3.87
CA GLN A 127 21.45 -7.60 3.30
C GLN A 127 20.51 -6.67 4.07
N LEU A 128 19.29 -7.11 4.38
CA LEU A 128 18.36 -6.31 5.19
C LEU A 128 18.89 -6.10 6.60
N LYS A 129 19.55 -7.09 7.20
CA LYS A 129 20.20 -6.96 8.51
C LYS A 129 21.31 -5.91 8.51
N GLN A 130 22.16 -5.88 7.48
CA GLN A 130 23.18 -4.85 7.31
C GLN A 130 22.56 -3.45 7.18
N ILE A 131 21.54 -3.30 6.33
CA ILE A 131 20.80 -2.03 6.20
C ILE A 131 20.21 -1.64 7.56
N ALA A 132 19.61 -2.58 8.28
CA ALA A 132 18.98 -2.30 9.56
C ALA A 132 19.97 -1.82 10.61
N ASN A 133 21.16 -2.42 10.69
CA ASN A 133 22.22 -1.97 11.60
C ASN A 133 22.69 -0.55 11.26
N VAL A 134 22.86 -0.23 9.98
CA VAL A 134 23.20 1.14 9.53
C VAL A 134 22.11 2.12 9.95
N ARG A 135 20.84 1.79 9.74
CA ARG A 135 19.71 2.65 10.12
C ARG A 135 19.58 2.84 11.63
N TYR A 136 19.77 1.79 12.41
CA TYR A 136 19.76 1.88 13.87
C TYR A 136 20.81 2.88 14.38
N ASN A 137 22.03 2.81 13.84
CA ASN A 137 23.13 3.70 14.22
C ASN A 137 22.97 5.15 13.73
N GLN A 138 22.03 5.41 12.80
CA GLN A 138 21.69 6.76 12.34
C GLN A 138 20.64 7.44 13.21
N LEU A 139 19.93 6.69 14.06
CA LEU A 139 18.98 7.25 15.01
C LEU A 139 19.74 7.90 16.16
N ILE A 140 19.28 9.07 16.61
CA ILE A 140 19.95 9.84 17.68
C ILE A 140 19.21 9.64 19.00
N SER A 141 17.88 9.65 18.98
CA SER A 141 17.07 9.53 20.18
C SER A 141 16.88 8.06 20.58
N LYS A 142 16.93 7.79 21.89
CA LYS A 142 16.66 6.46 22.45
C LYS A 142 15.23 6.01 22.17
N GLU A 143 14.29 6.96 22.10
CA GLU A 143 12.89 6.66 21.77
C GLU A 143 12.77 6.12 20.35
N ASP A 144 13.38 6.77 19.36
CA ASP A 144 13.32 6.31 17.97
C ASP A 144 14.07 4.99 17.79
N MET A 145 15.20 4.80 18.48
CA MET A 145 15.91 3.52 18.52
C MET A 145 15.02 2.40 19.04
N ASN A 146 14.32 2.62 20.16
CA ASN A 146 13.39 1.63 20.73
C ASN A 146 12.24 1.33 19.76
N TRP A 147 11.67 2.36 19.14
CA TRP A 147 10.63 2.21 18.12
C TRP A 147 11.10 1.38 16.92
N TYR A 148 12.30 1.66 16.42
CA TYR A 148 12.89 0.91 15.33
C TYR A 148 13.09 -0.56 15.70
N LEU A 149 13.54 -0.84 16.93
CA LEU A 149 13.68 -2.20 17.45
C LEU A 149 12.34 -2.94 17.58
N GLU A 150 11.24 -2.26 17.88
CA GLU A 150 9.90 -2.87 17.88
C GLU A 150 9.56 -3.46 16.51
N PHE A 151 9.83 -2.74 15.42
CA PHE A 151 9.65 -3.29 14.08
C PHE A 151 10.52 -4.53 13.86
N LEU A 152 11.80 -4.49 14.25
CA LEU A 152 12.74 -5.58 13.99
C LEU A 152 12.47 -6.84 14.81
N LYS A 153 11.97 -6.72 16.06
CA LYS A 153 11.83 -7.88 16.96
C LYS A 153 10.47 -8.57 16.86
N ASN A 154 9.43 -7.86 16.43
CA ASN A 154 8.07 -8.40 16.36
C ASN A 154 7.84 -9.22 15.08
N ILE A 155 7.02 -10.27 15.21
CA ILE A 155 6.70 -11.13 14.08
C ILE A 155 5.64 -10.50 13.17
N LEU A 156 4.82 -9.61 13.73
CA LEU A 156 3.77 -8.88 13.05
C LEU A 156 3.84 -7.42 13.47
N THR A 157 3.83 -6.54 12.46
CA THR A 157 3.50 -5.12 12.62
C THR A 157 2.34 -4.81 11.69
N LYS A 158 1.22 -4.33 12.24
CA LYS A 158 0.05 -3.85 11.47
C LYS A 158 -0.05 -2.34 11.57
N PHE A 159 -0.45 -1.69 10.50
CA PHE A 159 -0.67 -0.25 10.48
C PHE A 159 -1.59 0.18 9.33
N PRO A 160 -2.42 1.21 9.54
CA PRO A 160 -3.21 1.81 8.48
C PRO A 160 -2.36 2.65 7.54
N VAL A 161 -2.67 2.59 6.25
CA VAL A 161 -2.08 3.42 5.19
C VAL A 161 -3.19 4.13 4.43
N LYS A 162 -3.05 5.45 4.26
CA LYS A 162 -3.89 6.26 3.37
C LYS A 162 -3.06 6.66 2.16
N ILE A 163 -3.62 6.44 0.98
CA ILE A 163 -2.98 6.75 -0.29
C ILE A 163 -3.82 7.81 -1.00
N SER A 164 -3.18 8.90 -1.39
CA SER A 164 -3.80 10.04 -2.07
C SER A 164 -3.00 10.44 -3.31
N ASN A 165 -3.54 11.33 -4.15
CA ASN A 165 -2.86 11.86 -5.33
C ASN A 165 -2.89 13.40 -5.35
N ILE A 166 -1.89 13.99 -6.00
CA ILE A 166 -1.97 15.34 -6.57
C ILE A 166 -1.68 15.23 -8.06
N THR A 167 -2.61 15.67 -8.90
CA THR A 167 -2.45 15.62 -10.37
C THR A 167 -2.41 17.00 -11.03
N ASN A 168 -2.69 18.06 -10.28
CA ASN A 168 -2.63 19.43 -10.77
C ASN A 168 -1.78 20.30 -9.83
N LYS A 169 -0.64 20.80 -10.35
CA LYS A 169 0.24 21.72 -9.61
C LYS A 169 -0.46 23.02 -9.22
N LEU A 170 -1.33 23.53 -10.09
CA LEU A 170 -1.96 24.84 -9.95
C LEU A 170 -3.11 24.85 -8.94
N ASP A 171 -3.63 23.67 -8.59
CA ASP A 171 -4.84 23.48 -7.78
C ASP A 171 -4.59 22.51 -6.60
N SER A 172 -3.35 22.50 -6.10
CA SER A 172 -2.91 21.61 -5.03
C SER A 172 -3.50 22.04 -3.68
N HIS A 173 -4.80 21.81 -3.51
CA HIS A 173 -5.51 21.95 -2.22
C HIS A 173 -5.22 20.81 -1.25
N TYR A 174 -4.34 19.87 -1.62
CA TYR A 174 -4.00 18.77 -0.75
C TYR A 174 -3.39 19.26 0.56
N HIS A 175 -3.99 18.84 1.66
CA HIS A 175 -3.54 19.10 3.01
C HIS A 175 -3.79 17.83 3.82
N THR A 176 -3.01 17.65 4.88
CA THR A 176 -3.22 16.54 5.80
C THR A 176 -4.38 16.84 6.76
N ASN A 177 -5.25 15.87 6.99
CA ASN A 177 -6.43 16.00 7.84
C ASN A 177 -6.51 14.99 9.02
N SER A 178 -5.52 14.10 9.18
CA SER A 178 -5.55 13.07 10.23
C SER A 178 -4.13 12.60 10.61
N LEU A 179 -3.98 12.05 11.82
CA LEU A 179 -2.80 11.31 12.30
C LEU A 179 -3.05 9.79 12.36
N ASP A 180 -4.18 9.32 11.89
CA ASP A 180 -4.65 7.96 12.13
C ASP A 180 -4.10 6.96 11.10
N ALA A 181 -3.25 7.42 10.18
CA ALA A 181 -2.61 6.59 9.18
C ALA A 181 -1.23 7.10 8.77
N VAL A 182 -0.42 6.18 8.23
CA VAL A 182 0.75 6.51 7.40
C VAL A 182 0.23 7.01 6.05
N GLU A 183 0.60 8.23 5.68
CA GLU A 183 0.15 8.82 4.41
C GLU A 183 1.20 8.66 3.32
N ILE A 184 0.77 8.14 2.16
CA ILE A 184 1.58 8.09 0.94
C ILE A 184 0.87 8.91 -0.13
N LEU A 185 1.48 10.04 -0.48
CA LEU A 185 0.99 10.94 -1.48
C LEU A 185 1.67 10.67 -2.83
N SER A 186 0.87 10.32 -3.82
CA SER A 186 1.32 10.12 -5.18
C SER A 186 1.45 11.45 -5.93
N ILE A 187 2.58 11.64 -6.61
CA ILE A 187 2.84 12.76 -7.50
C ILE A 187 3.35 12.26 -8.87
N PRO A 188 2.99 12.93 -9.98
CA PRO A 188 3.40 12.51 -11.31
C PRO A 188 4.93 12.45 -11.49
N ASN A 189 5.64 13.46 -11.00
CA ASN A 189 7.09 13.62 -11.20
C ASN A 189 7.73 14.54 -10.16
N ILE A 190 9.07 14.65 -10.20
CA ILE A 190 9.88 15.47 -9.28
C ILE A 190 9.55 16.96 -9.30
N GLU A 191 8.95 17.48 -10.35
CA GLU A 191 8.67 18.91 -10.47
C GLU A 191 7.55 19.38 -9.51
N TYR A 192 6.86 18.45 -8.84
CA TYR A 192 5.89 18.75 -7.78
C TYR A 192 6.57 19.00 -6.42
N ILE A 193 7.83 18.58 -6.25
CA ILE A 193 8.53 18.63 -4.96
C ILE A 193 8.58 20.05 -4.38
N PRO A 194 8.98 21.11 -5.13
CA PRO A 194 9.07 22.46 -4.55
C PRO A 194 7.74 23.00 -4.01
N ILE A 195 6.62 22.64 -4.65
CA ILE A 195 5.27 23.03 -4.23
C ILE A 195 4.89 22.33 -2.93
N LEU A 196 5.28 21.05 -2.78
CA LEU A 196 5.03 20.29 -1.56
C LEU A 196 5.90 20.79 -0.40
N GLU A 197 7.18 21.02 -0.64
CA GLU A 197 8.14 21.54 0.36
C GLU A 197 7.66 22.86 0.96
N ALA A 198 7.10 23.76 0.15
CA ALA A 198 6.53 25.02 0.62
C ALA A 198 5.33 24.85 1.58
N LYS A 199 4.70 23.68 1.60
CA LYS A 199 3.55 23.35 2.45
C LYS A 199 3.90 22.42 3.61
N LEU A 200 5.12 21.89 3.68
CA LEU A 200 5.54 21.01 4.78
C LEU A 200 5.60 21.78 6.09
N ASP A 201 5.03 21.19 7.15
CA ASP A 201 5.12 21.77 8.47
C ASP A 201 5.18 20.68 9.56
N ASP A 202 5.83 21.03 10.67
CA ASP A 202 5.99 20.16 11.83
C ASP A 202 4.75 20.27 12.72
N PHE A 203 4.06 19.15 12.88
CA PHE A 203 2.80 19.09 13.60
C PHE A 203 2.92 19.21 15.13
N SER A 204 4.15 19.26 15.67
CA SER A 204 4.40 19.30 17.13
C SER A 204 3.67 20.41 17.91
N TYR A 205 3.12 21.44 17.24
CA TYR A 205 2.43 22.57 17.87
C TYR A 205 1.08 22.99 17.22
N LYS A 206 0.51 22.23 16.27
CA LYS A 206 -0.72 22.63 15.54
C LYS A 206 -1.89 21.68 15.81
N LYS A 207 -3.14 22.15 15.58
CA LYS A 207 -4.32 21.27 15.55
C LYS A 207 -4.58 20.82 14.11
N ILE A 208 -4.66 19.50 13.88
CA ILE A 208 -4.97 18.92 12.57
C ILE A 208 -6.44 19.14 12.22
N ALA A 209 -7.29 19.20 13.24
CA ALA A 209 -8.70 19.53 13.09
C ALA A 209 -8.83 20.92 12.45
N GLY A 210 -9.39 20.96 11.23
CA GLY A 210 -9.57 22.20 10.47
C GLY A 210 -8.33 22.68 9.70
N ASN A 211 -7.27 21.86 9.58
CA ASN A 211 -6.20 22.18 8.64
C ASN A 211 -6.74 22.17 7.21
N THR A 212 -6.52 23.26 6.47
CA THR A 212 -6.89 23.40 5.06
C THR A 212 -5.69 23.71 4.17
N TYR A 213 -4.48 23.79 4.75
CA TYR A 213 -3.31 24.33 4.06
C TYR A 213 -2.09 23.40 4.11
N TYR A 214 -1.58 23.07 5.29
CA TYR A 214 -0.26 22.45 5.39
C TYR A 214 -0.29 20.93 5.15
N ILE A 215 0.88 20.37 4.85
CA ILE A 215 1.13 18.93 4.71
C ILE A 215 2.08 18.54 5.85
N ARG A 216 1.85 17.40 6.50
CA ARG A 216 2.79 16.95 7.55
C ARG A 216 4.16 16.65 6.96
N ASP A 217 5.21 17.02 7.71
CA ASP A 217 6.59 16.72 7.34
C ASP A 217 6.98 15.22 7.40
N ASP A 218 6.10 14.36 7.95
CA ASP A 218 6.25 12.90 7.94
C ASP A 218 5.56 12.19 6.77
N ILE A 219 4.98 12.93 5.82
CA ILE A 219 4.34 12.34 4.63
C ILE A 219 5.35 11.59 3.76
N LEU A 220 4.95 10.45 3.23
CA LEU A 220 5.72 9.73 2.21
C LEU A 220 5.25 10.15 0.82
N LEU A 221 6.19 10.25 -0.12
CA LEU A 221 5.89 10.57 -1.51
C LEU A 221 6.10 9.36 -2.40
N TYR A 222 5.16 9.07 -3.28
CA TYR A 222 5.38 8.17 -4.40
C TYR A 222 5.52 8.99 -5.68
N ILE A 223 6.67 8.87 -6.34
CA ILE A 223 6.95 9.58 -7.60
C ILE A 223 6.67 8.62 -8.75
N GLU A 224 5.55 8.82 -9.45
CA GLU A 224 5.06 7.90 -10.48
C GLU A 224 6.08 7.69 -11.60
N SER A 225 6.66 8.77 -12.13
CA SER A 225 7.65 8.71 -13.21
C SER A 225 8.91 7.89 -12.88
N GLU A 226 9.18 7.68 -11.59
CA GLU A 226 10.36 6.96 -11.10
C GLU A 226 10.02 5.65 -10.39
N ASN A 227 8.73 5.34 -10.21
CA ASN A 227 8.23 4.20 -9.47
C ASN A 227 8.97 3.97 -8.12
N ARG A 228 9.12 5.03 -7.33
CA ARG A 228 9.83 5.01 -6.04
C ARG A 228 9.05 5.73 -4.96
N ILE A 229 9.20 5.24 -3.72
CA ILE A 229 8.74 5.93 -2.52
C ILE A 229 9.91 6.69 -1.91
N CYS A 230 9.65 7.92 -1.51
CA CYS A 230 10.59 8.85 -0.90
C CYS A 230 10.00 9.44 0.39
N TYR A 231 10.85 10.05 1.20
CA TYR A 231 10.48 10.81 2.39
C TYR A 231 11.31 12.09 2.45
N PHE A 232 10.80 13.10 3.15
CA PHE A 232 11.54 14.31 3.45
C PHE A 232 12.38 14.11 4.72
N ASP A 233 13.69 14.27 4.60
CA ASP A 233 14.60 14.33 5.74
C ASP A 233 14.82 15.79 6.10
N LYS A 234 14.37 16.18 7.30
CA LYS A 234 14.47 17.55 7.78
C LYS A 234 15.92 17.88 8.12
N ILE A 235 16.46 18.88 7.45
CA ILE A 235 17.77 19.47 7.74
C ILE A 235 17.54 20.68 8.68
N GLN A 236 18.40 21.70 8.63
CA GLN A 236 18.28 22.91 9.42
C GLN A 236 17.32 23.91 8.75
N ASN A 237 16.75 24.83 9.54
CA ASN A 237 15.95 25.96 9.06
C ASN A 237 14.73 25.57 8.18
N ARG A 238 14.04 24.47 8.51
CA ARG A 238 12.88 23.95 7.73
C ARG A 238 13.21 23.65 6.26
N GLN A 239 14.47 23.36 5.97
CA GLN A 239 14.87 22.80 4.69
C GLN A 239 14.78 21.28 4.75
N TYR A 240 14.42 20.68 3.62
CA TYR A 240 14.21 19.24 3.51
C TYR A 240 15.08 18.69 2.39
N GLU A 241 15.60 17.49 2.60
CA GLU A 241 16.24 16.70 1.56
C GLU A 241 15.36 15.49 1.25
N LEU A 242 15.02 15.30 -0.03
CA LEU A 242 14.24 14.14 -0.44
C LEU A 242 15.11 12.89 -0.49
N LYS A 243 14.79 11.88 0.34
CA LYS A 243 15.50 10.60 0.40
C LYS A 243 14.63 9.45 -0.06
N ARG A 244 15.24 8.48 -0.75
CA ARG A 244 14.55 7.30 -1.26
C ARG A 244 14.42 6.22 -0.18
N ILE A 245 13.26 5.59 -0.12
CA ILE A 245 13.05 4.30 0.56
C ILE A 245 13.37 3.20 -0.45
N SER A 246 14.30 2.31 -0.12
CA SER A 246 14.74 1.22 -1.02
C SER A 246 14.44 -0.17 -0.48
N SER A 247 14.06 -0.28 0.78
CA SER A 247 13.78 -1.54 1.46
C SER A 247 12.79 -1.35 2.59
N ILE A 248 12.28 -2.47 3.12
CA ILE A 248 11.48 -2.48 4.35
C ILE A 248 12.20 -1.85 5.56
N MET A 249 13.53 -2.00 5.63
CA MET A 249 14.32 -1.45 6.74
C MET A 249 14.44 0.06 6.66
N ASP A 250 14.55 0.62 5.44
CA ASP A 250 14.44 2.05 5.24
C ASP A 250 13.04 2.54 5.62
N PHE A 251 12.00 1.79 5.27
CA PHE A 251 10.63 2.14 5.59
C PHE A 251 10.42 2.19 7.12
N PHE A 252 10.79 1.14 7.85
CA PHE A 252 10.73 1.12 9.31
C PHE A 252 11.57 2.22 9.96
N TYR A 253 12.73 2.55 9.40
CA TYR A 253 13.57 3.63 9.91
C TYR A 253 12.86 4.98 9.81
N VAL A 254 12.25 5.26 8.65
CA VAL A 254 11.48 6.50 8.45
C VAL A 254 10.28 6.56 9.40
N LEU A 255 9.56 5.45 9.59
CA LEU A 255 8.44 5.41 10.54
C LEU A 255 8.90 5.64 11.98
N ALA A 256 10.00 5.02 12.40
CA ALA A 256 10.54 5.20 13.74
C ALA A 256 11.01 6.64 13.99
N LYS A 257 11.73 7.22 13.03
CA LYS A 257 12.34 8.56 13.14
C LYS A 257 11.33 9.70 12.99
N ASN A 258 10.45 9.62 12.00
CA ASN A 258 9.67 10.78 11.55
C ASN A 258 8.17 10.69 11.86
N SER A 259 7.62 9.48 12.03
CA SER A 259 6.16 9.31 12.06
C SER A 259 5.52 10.07 13.23
N LYS A 260 4.48 10.84 12.90
CA LYS A 260 3.57 11.49 13.84
C LYS A 260 2.37 10.59 14.19
N SER A 261 2.23 9.45 13.49
CA SER A 261 1.16 8.46 13.66
C SER A 261 1.60 7.24 14.50
N LYS A 262 2.60 7.36 15.39
CA LYS A 262 3.17 6.23 16.15
C LYS A 262 2.11 5.38 16.90
N ASN A 263 1.03 5.98 17.39
CA ASN A 263 -0.02 5.26 18.11
C ASN A 263 -0.91 4.37 17.22
N THR A 264 -0.79 4.44 15.89
CA THR A 264 -1.60 3.64 14.96
C THR A 264 -0.97 2.28 14.65
N PHE A 265 0.25 2.03 15.14
CA PHE A 265 0.95 0.78 14.92
C PHE A 265 0.56 -0.25 15.97
N TYR A 266 0.28 -1.46 15.49
CA TYR A 266 0.06 -2.61 16.33
C TYR A 266 1.22 -3.60 16.15
N PHE A 267 1.87 -3.97 17.24
CA PHE A 267 2.95 -4.95 17.26
C PHE A 267 2.51 -6.22 17.95
N SER A 268 2.89 -7.35 17.38
CA SER A 268 2.63 -8.66 17.97
C SER A 268 3.78 -9.62 17.70
N SER A 269 4.02 -10.47 18.69
CA SER A 269 4.92 -11.62 18.59
C SER A 269 4.17 -12.93 18.36
N ASP A 270 2.83 -12.88 18.23
CA ASP A 270 1.99 -14.05 18.01
C ASP A 270 1.96 -14.46 16.51
N THR A 271 2.31 -15.71 16.25
CA THR A 271 2.28 -16.31 14.92
C THR A 271 0.85 -16.57 14.43
N ILE A 272 -0.12 -16.76 15.34
CA ILE A 272 -1.53 -16.96 15.01
C ILE A 272 -2.10 -15.67 14.42
N GLU A 273 -1.84 -14.52 15.04
CA GLU A 273 -2.27 -13.21 14.52
C GLU A 273 -1.64 -12.91 13.15
N LEU A 274 -0.37 -13.28 12.96
CA LEU A 274 0.26 -13.20 11.63
C LEU A 274 -0.46 -14.07 10.60
N ASN A 275 -0.77 -15.33 10.94
CA ASN A 275 -1.48 -16.23 10.04
C ASN A 275 -2.89 -15.71 9.70
N THR A 276 -3.57 -15.07 10.65
CA THR A 276 -4.86 -14.40 10.44
C THR A 276 -4.72 -13.23 9.48
N ALA A 277 -3.73 -12.35 9.66
CA ALA A 277 -3.46 -11.26 8.71
C ALA A 277 -3.09 -11.81 7.31
N HIS A 278 -2.40 -12.94 7.27
CA HIS A 278 -1.95 -13.60 6.04
C HIS A 278 -2.98 -14.56 5.42
N HIS A 279 -4.20 -14.65 5.96
CA HIS A 279 -5.15 -15.72 5.61
C HIS A 279 -5.50 -15.76 4.12
N LEU A 280 -5.68 -14.61 3.45
CA LEU A 280 -6.00 -14.57 2.01
C LEU A 280 -4.83 -15.03 1.15
N TYR A 281 -3.59 -14.73 1.56
CA TYR A 281 -2.40 -15.22 0.89
C TYR A 281 -2.26 -16.74 1.07
N ILE A 282 -2.47 -17.24 2.30
CA ILE A 282 -2.50 -18.68 2.61
C ILE A 282 -3.57 -19.40 1.77
N LYS A 283 -4.81 -18.87 1.76
CA LYS A 283 -5.94 -19.42 1.00
C LYS A 283 -5.65 -19.50 -0.49
N SER A 284 -5.00 -18.48 -1.05
CA SER A 284 -4.57 -18.49 -2.46
C SER A 284 -3.56 -19.59 -2.74
N GLN A 285 -2.57 -19.78 -1.86
CA GLN A 285 -1.59 -20.87 -2.02
C GLN A 285 -2.25 -22.26 -1.90
N GLN A 286 -3.19 -22.43 -0.97
CA GLN A 286 -3.98 -23.66 -0.84
C GLN A 286 -4.80 -23.95 -2.11
N ASN A 287 -5.48 -22.94 -2.66
CA ASN A 287 -6.23 -23.06 -3.91
C ASN A 287 -5.31 -23.46 -5.08
N LYS A 288 -4.13 -22.83 -5.21
CA LYS A 288 -3.15 -23.20 -6.25
C LYS A 288 -2.74 -24.68 -6.14
N LYS A 289 -2.49 -25.18 -4.93
CA LYS A 289 -2.15 -26.60 -4.70
C LYS A 289 -3.33 -27.51 -5.07
N LYS A 290 -4.54 -27.19 -4.60
CA LYS A 290 -5.76 -27.99 -4.84
C LYS A 290 -6.11 -28.10 -6.33
N PHE A 291 -5.95 -27.00 -7.08
CA PHE A 291 -6.34 -26.92 -8.49
C PHE A 291 -5.14 -27.05 -9.45
N ASN A 292 -4.01 -27.61 -9.00
CA ASN A 292 -2.86 -27.87 -9.86
C ASN A 292 -3.16 -29.02 -10.85
N THR A 293 -3.74 -28.66 -12.00
CA THR A 293 -4.19 -29.60 -13.03
C THR A 293 -3.06 -30.41 -13.66
N VAL A 294 -1.82 -29.89 -13.69
CA VAL A 294 -0.65 -30.62 -14.21
C VAL A 294 -0.29 -31.78 -13.29
N GLN A 295 -0.28 -31.55 -11.99
CA GLN A 295 0.04 -32.58 -11.00
C GLN A 295 -1.10 -33.59 -10.84
N LEU A 296 -2.36 -33.13 -10.94
CA LEU A 296 -3.53 -34.01 -10.99
C LEU A 296 -3.52 -34.94 -12.22
N LYS A 297 -3.11 -34.44 -13.39
CA LYS A 297 -2.94 -35.26 -14.60
C LYS A 297 -1.81 -36.29 -14.46
N LYS A 298 -0.65 -35.90 -13.92
CA LYS A 298 0.47 -36.82 -13.66
C LYS A 298 0.13 -37.91 -12.64
N ASN A 299 -0.58 -37.57 -11.57
CA ASN A 299 -0.99 -38.54 -10.55
C ASN A 299 -2.02 -39.53 -11.09
N LYS A 300 -2.95 -39.09 -11.96
CA LYS A 300 -3.88 -40.00 -12.65
C LYS A 300 -3.18 -40.98 -13.57
N GLN A 301 -2.14 -40.54 -14.30
CA GLN A 301 -1.34 -41.42 -15.16
C GLN A 301 -0.56 -42.48 -14.35
N LYS A 302 -0.01 -42.12 -13.19
CA LYS A 302 0.68 -43.08 -12.30
C LYS A 302 -0.24 -44.07 -11.59
N ALA A 303 -1.51 -43.74 -11.40
CA ALA A 303 -2.48 -44.65 -10.78
C ALA A 303 -3.06 -45.68 -11.77
N GLN A 304 -2.75 -45.54 -13.06
CA GLN A 304 -3.20 -46.42 -14.15
C GLN A 304 -2.06 -47.30 -14.70
N SER A 305 -0.89 -47.27 -14.07
CA SER A 305 0.31 -48.05 -14.37
C SER A 305 0.65 -48.94 -13.18
#